data_AF-V8NG64-F1
#
_entry.id   AF-V8NG64-F1
#
_cell.length_a   1.000
_cell.length_b   1.000
_cell.length_c   1.000
_cell.angle_alpha   90.00
_cell.angle_beta   90.00
_cell.angle_gamma   90.00
#
_symmetry.space_group_name_H-M   'P 1'
#
loop_
_entity.id
_entity.type
_entity.pdbx_description
1 polymer ?
#
loop_
_entity_poly.entity_id
_entity_poly.type
_entity_poly.pdbx_seq_one_letter_code
_entity_poly.pdbx_strand_id
1 'polypeptide(L)'
;MVLNPVLKKLVDKKVVLASGSPRRQEILNNAGLQFEVVPSWFRETLEKSTFSAPYQYAVETAKQKALEVAKRMHVKHLQTPDIVIGADTIVTIEEQILEKPVDKQDAYKMLSRLSGKEHSVVTGVAIVHCSNK
;
A
#
# COMPACT_ATOMS: atom_id res chain seq x y z
N MET A 1 -4.26 17.57 -17.55
CA MET A 1 -4.20 16.47 -16.57
C MET A 1 -2.87 16.56 -15.83
N VAL A 2 -2.88 16.58 -14.50
CA VAL A 2 -1.72 16.94 -13.64
C VAL A 2 -0.50 16.02 -13.82
N LEU A 3 -0.68 14.82 -14.39
CA LEU A 3 0.38 13.81 -14.53
C LEU A 3 0.96 13.66 -15.94
N ASN A 4 0.56 14.50 -16.91
CA ASN A 4 0.94 14.34 -18.33
C ASN A 4 2.46 14.15 -18.60
N PRO A 5 3.37 14.88 -17.91
CA PRO A 5 4.82 14.68 -18.09
C PRO A 5 5.32 13.33 -17.56
N VAL A 6 4.70 12.80 -16.51
CA VAL A 6 5.10 11.56 -15.85
C VAL A 6 4.52 10.35 -16.57
N LEU A 7 3.26 10.42 -17.00
CA LEU A 7 2.60 9.32 -17.71
C LEU A 7 3.40 8.92 -18.95
N LYS A 8 3.91 9.88 -19.72
CA LYS A 8 4.78 9.61 -20.88
C LYS A 8 6.03 8.79 -20.55
N LYS A 9 6.60 8.95 -19.35
CA LYS A 9 7.78 8.19 -18.91
C LYS A 9 7.44 6.78 -18.43
N LEU A 10 6.17 6.53 -18.14
CA LEU A 10 5.67 5.25 -17.62
C LEU A 10 4.99 4.39 -18.69
N VAL A 11 4.73 4.92 -19.89
CA VAL A 11 4.03 4.20 -20.97
C VAL A 11 4.69 2.84 -21.29
N ASP A 12 6.02 2.82 -21.39
CA ASP A 12 6.77 1.62 -21.75
C ASP A 12 7.23 0.81 -20.51
N LYS A 13 6.61 1.07 -19.35
CA LYS A 13 6.99 0.44 -18.08
C LYS A 13 5.89 -0.51 -17.62
N LYS A 14 6.28 -1.74 -17.25
CA LYS A 14 5.39 -2.66 -16.56
C LYS A 14 5.20 -2.22 -15.11
N VAL A 15 4.13 -1.46 -14.85
CA VAL A 15 3.74 -1.02 -13.52
C VAL A 15 2.79 -2.04 -12.88
N VAL A 16 3.06 -2.38 -11.61
CA VAL A 16 2.24 -3.30 -10.81
C VAL A 16 1.76 -2.59 -9.55
N LEU A 17 0.46 -2.69 -9.26
CA LEU A 17 -0.12 -2.31 -7.99
C LEU A 17 -0.14 -3.53 -7.04
N ALA A 18 0.66 -3.48 -5.98
CA ALA A 18 0.78 -4.53 -4.95
C ALA A 18 -0.41 -4.53 -3.97
N SER A 19 -1.64 -4.24 -4.42
CA SER A 19 -2.79 -4.00 -3.57
C SER A 19 -4.10 -4.52 -4.15
N GLY A 20 -4.85 -5.31 -3.36
CA GLY A 20 -6.20 -5.73 -3.71
C GLY A 20 -7.31 -4.70 -3.42
N SER A 21 -6.98 -3.45 -3.07
CA SER A 21 -7.99 -2.43 -2.72
C SER A 21 -8.67 -1.84 -3.96
N PRO A 22 -10.00 -1.96 -4.13
CA PRO A 22 -10.71 -1.37 -5.26
C PRO A 22 -10.56 0.16 -5.33
N ARG A 23 -10.59 0.84 -4.17
CA ARG A 23 -10.42 2.30 -4.09
C ARG A 23 -9.06 2.78 -4.62
N ARG A 24 -7.99 2.00 -4.39
CA ARG A 24 -6.65 2.37 -4.90
C ARG A 24 -6.54 2.17 -6.40
N GLN A 25 -7.19 1.13 -6.92
CA GLN A 25 -7.29 0.91 -8.36
C GLN A 25 -8.04 2.08 -9.02
N GLU A 26 -9.18 2.48 -8.45
CA GLU A 26 -9.96 3.63 -8.94
C GLU A 26 -9.14 4.93 -8.94
N ILE A 27 -8.45 5.25 -7.85
CA ILE A 27 -7.60 6.46 -7.76
C ILE A 27 -6.53 6.48 -8.87
N LEU A 28 -5.82 5.36 -9.07
CA LEU A 28 -4.75 5.29 -10.07
C LEU A 28 -5.30 5.26 -11.51
N ASN A 29 -6.45 4.61 -11.74
CA ASN A 29 -7.13 4.62 -13.04
C ASN A 29 -7.61 6.03 -13.40
N ASN A 30 -8.23 6.74 -12.45
CA ASN A 30 -8.68 8.13 -12.64
C ASN A 30 -7.50 9.08 -12.89
N ALA A 31 -6.31 8.72 -12.41
CA ALA A 31 -5.05 9.41 -12.69
C ALA A 31 -4.47 9.08 -14.08
N GLY A 32 -5.05 8.15 -14.82
CA GLY A 32 -4.62 7.73 -16.16
C GLY A 32 -3.46 6.74 -16.19
N LEU A 33 -3.11 6.13 -15.05
CA LEU A 33 -2.02 5.17 -14.96
C LEU A 33 -2.49 3.79 -15.42
N GLN A 34 -1.72 3.14 -16.30
CA GLN A 34 -1.90 1.74 -16.67
C GLN A 34 -1.08 0.85 -15.73
N PHE A 35 -1.69 -0.17 -15.14
CA PHE A 35 -1.02 -1.07 -14.21
C PHE A 35 -1.71 -2.44 -14.13
N GLU A 36 -0.95 -3.46 -13.74
CA GLU A 36 -1.48 -4.78 -13.35
C GLU A 36 -1.74 -4.81 -11.84
N VAL A 37 -2.83 -5.47 -11.41
CA VAL A 37 -3.12 -5.64 -9.98
C VAL A 37 -2.61 -6.99 -9.51
N VAL A 38 -1.62 -6.99 -8.62
CA VAL A 38 -1.08 -8.21 -8.01
C VAL A 38 -1.08 -8.03 -6.49
N PRO A 39 -2.11 -8.48 -5.77
CA PRO A 39 -2.17 -8.32 -4.32
C PRO A 39 -0.98 -9.00 -3.62
N SER A 40 -0.39 -8.30 -2.67
CA SER A 40 0.69 -8.82 -1.81
C SER A 40 0.18 -9.93 -0.88
N TRP A 41 1.04 -10.91 -0.61
CA TRP A 41 0.82 -11.94 0.41
C TRP A 41 1.44 -11.59 1.77
N PHE A 42 2.25 -10.53 1.82
CA PHE A 42 2.79 -10.00 3.07
C PHE A 42 1.65 -9.57 4.02
N ARG A 43 1.61 -10.19 5.20
CA ARG A 43 0.66 -9.86 6.27
C ARG A 43 1.20 -8.68 7.08
N GLU A 44 0.30 -7.88 7.65
CA GLU A 44 0.61 -6.71 8.50
C GLU A 44 1.10 -7.16 9.90
N THR A 45 2.27 -7.82 9.94
CA THR A 45 2.81 -8.46 11.16
C THR A 45 4.06 -7.76 11.69
N LEU A 46 4.37 -6.56 11.20
CA LEU A 46 5.49 -5.78 11.72
C LEU A 46 5.19 -5.35 13.17
N GLU A 47 6.20 -5.39 14.02
CA GLU A 47 6.05 -5.03 15.43
C GLU A 47 5.94 -3.50 15.55
N LYS A 48 4.73 -3.01 15.85
CA LYS A 48 4.39 -1.57 15.86
C LYS A 48 5.27 -0.75 16.82
N SER A 49 5.71 -1.35 17.94
CA SER A 49 6.59 -0.77 18.96
C SER A 49 7.99 -0.40 18.44
N THR A 50 8.43 -1.00 17.33
CA THR A 50 9.77 -0.75 16.76
C THR A 50 9.84 0.54 15.95
N PHE A 51 8.71 1.21 15.73
CA PHE A 51 8.62 2.44 14.95
C PHE A 51 8.42 3.64 15.85
N SER A 52 9.22 4.69 15.63
CA SER A 52 9.09 5.94 16.40
C SER A 52 7.84 6.76 16.06
N ALA A 53 7.20 6.49 14.91
CA ALA A 53 5.98 7.16 14.49
C ALA A 53 5.09 6.28 13.60
N PRO A 54 3.76 6.45 13.60
CA PRO A 54 2.83 5.65 12.81
C PRO A 54 3.06 5.68 11.29
N TYR A 55 3.50 6.82 10.75
CA TYR A 55 3.79 6.91 9.31
C TYR A 55 4.98 6.04 8.90
N GLN A 56 5.96 5.82 9.78
CA GLN A 56 7.10 4.94 9.51
C GLN A 56 6.63 3.48 9.40
N TYR A 57 5.72 3.08 10.30
CA TYR A 57 5.06 1.77 10.23
C TYR A 57 4.32 1.59 8.90
N ALA A 58 3.49 2.56 8.50
CA ALA A 58 2.73 2.47 7.25
C ALA A 58 3.66 2.41 6.01
N VAL A 59 4.73 3.23 5.98
CA VAL A 59 5.70 3.22 4.87
C VAL A 59 6.44 1.89 4.80
N GLU A 60 6.92 1.36 5.92
CA GLU A 60 7.63 0.08 5.92
C GLU A 60 6.70 -1.08 5.54
N THR A 61 5.46 -1.09 6.03
CA THR A 61 4.44 -2.08 5.61
C THR A 61 4.15 -2.00 4.11
N ALA A 62 4.00 -0.78 3.56
CA ALA A 62 3.81 -0.59 2.12
C ALA A 62 5.01 -1.10 1.30
N LYS A 63 6.23 -0.85 1.79
CA LYS A 63 7.48 -1.32 1.19
C LYS A 63 7.59 -2.84 1.20
N GLN A 64 7.32 -3.49 2.34
CA GLN A 64 7.35 -4.96 2.43
C GLN A 64 6.34 -5.61 1.49
N LYS A 65 5.13 -5.03 1.34
CA LYS A 65 4.14 -5.48 0.36
C LYS A 65 4.64 -5.37 -1.08
N ALA A 66 5.27 -4.25 -1.44
CA ALA A 66 5.82 -4.06 -2.78
C ALA A 66 7.00 -5.00 -3.07
N LEU A 67 7.92 -5.17 -2.10
CA LEU A 67 9.08 -6.05 -2.23
C LEU A 67 8.67 -7.53 -2.33
N GLU A 68 7.66 -7.96 -1.59
CA GLU A 68 7.09 -9.31 -1.69
C GLU A 68 6.60 -9.58 -3.11
N VAL A 69 5.78 -8.69 -3.66
CA VAL A 69 5.24 -8.83 -5.02
C VAL A 69 6.37 -8.79 -6.06
N ALA A 70 7.31 -7.85 -5.95
CA ALA A 70 8.45 -7.77 -6.86
C ALA A 70 9.25 -9.08 -6.89
N LYS A 71 9.62 -9.60 -5.71
CA LYS A 71 10.38 -10.85 -5.59
C LYS A 71 9.57 -12.05 -6.09
N ARG A 72 8.30 -12.14 -5.72
CA ARG A 72 7.43 -13.26 -6.12
C ARG A 72 7.20 -13.28 -7.61
N MET A 73 6.98 -12.14 -8.26
CA MET A 73 6.81 -12.07 -9.71
C MET A 73 8.07 -12.48 -10.47
N HIS A 74 9.23 -12.02 -10.01
CA HIS A 74 10.51 -12.42 -10.61
C HIS A 74 10.74 -13.94 -10.53
N VAL A 75 10.54 -14.54 -9.34
CA VAL A 75 10.85 -15.97 -9.13
C VAL A 75 9.77 -16.89 -9.67
N LYS A 76 8.49 -16.59 -9.43
CA LYS A 76 7.37 -17.51 -9.70
C LYS A 76 6.78 -17.33 -11.09
N HIS A 77 6.79 -16.11 -11.61
CA HIS A 77 6.16 -15.78 -12.90
C HIS A 77 7.17 -15.53 -14.01
N LEU A 78 8.49 -15.64 -13.71
CA LEU A 78 9.60 -15.36 -14.63
C LEU A 78 9.42 -14.00 -15.34
N GLN A 79 8.80 -13.05 -14.63
CA GLN A 79 8.44 -11.75 -15.17
C GLN A 79 8.80 -10.68 -14.15
N THR A 80 9.88 -9.96 -14.40
CA THR A 80 10.27 -8.82 -13.58
C THR A 80 9.42 -7.61 -13.99
N PRO A 81 8.58 -7.05 -13.10
CA PRO A 81 7.95 -5.75 -13.37
C PRO A 81 9.03 -4.66 -13.42
N ASP A 82 8.75 -3.51 -14.05
CA ASP A 82 9.66 -2.36 -13.97
C ASP A 82 9.47 -1.59 -12.65
N ILE A 83 8.21 -1.48 -12.21
CA ILE A 83 7.81 -0.70 -11.03
C ILE A 83 6.74 -1.47 -10.27
N VAL A 84 6.90 -1.57 -8.94
CA VAL A 84 5.88 -2.07 -8.03
C VAL A 84 5.48 -0.98 -7.04
N ILE A 85 4.18 -0.68 -6.99
CA ILE A 85 3.58 0.32 -6.09
C ILE A 85 2.93 -0.42 -4.92
N GLY A 86 3.48 -0.24 -3.72
CA GLY A 86 2.89 -0.68 -2.46
C GLY A 86 2.19 0.47 -1.76
N ALA A 87 1.10 0.18 -1.06
CA ALA A 87 0.43 1.15 -0.22
C ALA A 87 -0.19 0.50 1.01
N ASP A 88 -0.09 1.18 2.13
CA ASP A 88 -0.66 0.78 3.41
C ASP A 88 -1.38 1.97 4.05
N THR A 89 -2.57 1.74 4.61
CA THR A 89 -3.37 2.81 5.20
C THR A 89 -3.79 2.39 6.59
N ILE A 90 -3.44 3.21 7.57
CA ILE A 90 -3.77 3.03 8.97
C ILE A 90 -4.60 4.21 9.48
N VAL A 91 -5.35 3.98 10.55
CA VAL A 91 -5.99 5.03 11.33
C VAL A 91 -5.25 5.15 12.65
N THR A 92 -4.99 6.37 13.12
CA THR A 92 -4.38 6.61 14.43
C THR A 92 -5.29 7.44 15.29
N ILE A 93 -5.52 7.00 16.53
CA ILE A 93 -6.26 7.73 17.55
C ILE A 93 -5.54 7.57 18.88
N GLU A 94 -5.24 8.68 19.57
CA GLU A 94 -4.54 8.67 20.87
C GLU A 94 -3.26 7.82 20.82
N GLU A 95 -2.43 8.03 19.79
CA GLU A 95 -1.18 7.29 19.52
C GLU A 95 -1.33 5.80 19.22
N GLN A 96 -2.56 5.27 19.15
CA GLN A 96 -2.80 3.87 18.81
C GLN A 96 -3.11 3.68 17.33
N ILE A 97 -2.44 2.70 16.73
CA ILE A 97 -2.64 2.30 15.34
C ILE A 97 -3.81 1.30 15.26
N LEU A 98 -4.82 1.64 14.47
CA LEU A 98 -5.92 0.78 14.08
C LEU A 98 -5.72 0.34 12.62
N GLU A 99 -5.75 -0.98 12.42
CA GLU A 99 -5.67 -1.61 11.11
C GLU A 99 -7.06 -2.04 10.64
N LYS A 100 -7.14 -3.05 9.76
CA LYS A 100 -8.42 -3.64 9.40
C LYS A 100 -8.98 -4.42 10.59
N PRO A 101 -10.28 -4.29 10.90
CA PRO A 101 -10.89 -5.10 11.93
C PRO A 101 -10.84 -6.58 11.52
N VAL A 102 -10.52 -7.45 12.48
CA VAL A 102 -10.44 -8.90 12.22
C VAL A 102 -11.82 -9.55 12.11
N ASP A 103 -12.84 -8.94 12.74
CA ASP A 103 -14.22 -9.38 12.71
C ASP A 103 -15.20 -8.21 12.97
N LYS A 104 -16.51 -8.51 12.99
CA LYS A 104 -17.56 -7.51 13.23
C LYS A 104 -17.51 -6.89 14.63
N GLN A 105 -17.13 -7.67 15.63
CA GLN A 105 -17.08 -7.20 17.02
C GLN A 105 -15.90 -6.24 17.22
N ASP A 106 -14.78 -6.52 16.58
CA ASP A 106 -13.61 -5.65 16.50
C ASP A 106 -13.96 -4.35 15.75
N ALA A 107 -14.66 -4.44 14.62
CA ALA A 107 -15.16 -3.26 13.92
C ALA A 107 -16.04 -2.36 14.79
N TYR A 108 -16.97 -2.94 15.58
CA TYR A 108 -17.79 -2.18 16.53
C TYR A 108 -16.94 -1.48 17.58
N LYS A 109 -15.92 -2.14 18.14
CA LYS A 109 -15.00 -1.56 19.13
C LYS A 109 -14.21 -0.40 18.52
N MET A 110 -13.66 -0.58 17.32
CA MET A 110 -12.93 0.47 16.59
C MET A 110 -13.82 1.68 16.33
N LEU A 111 -15.02 1.48 15.79
CA LEU A 111 -15.97 2.58 15.51
C LEU A 111 -16.41 3.29 16.78
N SER A 112 -16.70 2.54 17.86
CA SER A 112 -17.06 3.12 19.16
C SER A 112 -15.95 4.00 19.71
N ARG A 113 -14.68 3.59 19.52
CA ARG A 113 -13.52 4.38 19.93
C ARG A 113 -13.35 5.66 19.12
N LEU A 114 -13.61 5.61 17.81
CA LEU A 114 -13.50 6.76 16.91
C LEU A 114 -14.66 7.76 17.07
N SER A 115 -15.80 7.32 17.59
CA SER A 115 -17.02 8.12 17.70
C SER A 115 -16.79 9.40 18.52
N GLY A 116 -17.13 10.55 17.93
CA GLY A 116 -17.01 11.86 18.56
C GLY A 116 -15.57 12.35 18.77
N LYS A 117 -14.57 11.69 18.18
CA LYS A 117 -13.15 12.01 18.35
C LYS A 117 -12.46 12.26 17.01
N GLU A 118 -11.54 13.22 17.01
CA GLU A 118 -10.59 13.40 15.91
C GLU A 118 -9.61 12.23 15.87
N HIS A 119 -9.24 11.83 14.64
CA HIS A 119 -8.28 10.78 14.37
C HIS A 119 -7.56 11.10 13.05
N SER A 120 -6.36 10.56 12.88
CA SER A 120 -5.59 10.76 11.66
C SER A 120 -5.65 9.53 10.77
N VAL A 121 -5.73 9.74 9.46
CA VAL A 121 -5.60 8.68 8.45
C VAL A 121 -4.23 8.85 7.79
N VAL A 122 -3.40 7.82 7.88
CA VAL A 122 -2.03 7.86 7.35
C VAL A 122 -1.91 6.80 6.27
N THR A 123 -1.46 7.20 5.07
CA THR A 123 -1.15 6.27 3.99
C THR A 123 0.35 6.29 3.69
N GLY A 124 1.02 5.17 3.96
CA GLY A 124 2.36 4.91 3.49
C GLY A 124 2.33 4.43 2.04
N VAL A 125 3.23 4.94 1.21
CA VAL A 125 3.39 4.52 -0.19
C VAL A 125 4.85 4.16 -0.43
N ALA A 126 5.09 3.06 -1.12
CA ALA A 126 6.41 2.65 -1.56
C ALA A 126 6.42 2.44 -3.07
N ILE A 127 7.40 3.02 -3.74
CA ILE A 127 7.65 2.83 -5.17
C ILE A 127 8.96 2.05 -5.29
N VAL A 128 8.85 0.78 -5.69
CA VAL A 128 10.00 -0.09 -5.90
C VAL A 128 10.33 -0.10 -7.38
N HIS A 129 11.50 0.42 -7.74
CA HIS A 129 12.06 0.25 -9.07
C HIS A 129 12.77 -1.10 -9.14
N CYS A 130 12.38 -1.92 -10.11
CA CYS A 130 12.93 -3.23 -10.34
C CYS A 130 13.80 -3.18 -11.60
N SER A 131 15.09 -3.44 -11.44
CA SER A 131 16.03 -3.58 -12.55
C SER A 131 16.58 -5.00 -12.54
N ASN A 132 16.51 -5.68 -13.69
CA ASN A 132 17.36 -6.85 -13.90
C ASN A 132 18.82 -6.34 -13.94
N LYS A 133 19.64 -6.77 -12.98
CA LYS A 133 21.10 -6.74 -13.17
C LYS A 133 21.49 -7.93 -14.04
#